data_AF-A0A9E3IV49-F1
#
_entry.id   AF-A0A9E3IV49-F1
#
_cell.length_a   1.000
_cell.length_b   1.000
_cell.length_c   1.000
_cell.angle_alpha   90.00
_cell.angle_beta   90.00
_cell.angle_gamma   90.00
#
_symmetry.space_group_name_H-M   'P 1'
#
loop_
_entity.id
_entity.type
_entity.pdbx_description
1 polymer ?
#
loop_
_entity_poly.entity_id
_entity_poly.type
_entity_poly.pdbx_seq_one_letter_code
_entity_poly.pdbx_strand_id
1 'polypeptide(L)' 'MRDDDVVDPSLLAHIPMRRLGKPEDIAGIVVFLSSRAGAYVTGALIPIDGGLVGCG' A
#
# COMPACT_ATOMS: atom_id res chain seq x y z
N MET A 1 -18.69 -6.22 4.31
CA MET A 1 -17.33 -6.42 3.79
C MET A 1 -17.49 -6.67 2.30
N ARG A 2 -16.89 -5.84 1.44
CA ARG A 2 -16.99 -6.01 -0.03
C ARG A 2 -16.30 -7.33 -0.39
N ASP A 3 -16.87 -8.08 -1.33
CA ASP A 3 -16.25 -9.27 -1.90
C ASP A 3 -14.86 -8.89 -2.43
N ASP A 4 -13.82 -9.53 -1.89
CA ASP A 4 -12.42 -9.29 -2.17
C ASP A 4 -12.05 -9.61 -3.63
N ASP A 5 -12.86 -10.43 -4.30
CA ASP A 5 -12.63 -10.85 -5.67
C ASP A 5 -13.28 -9.90 -6.72
N VAL A 6 -14.17 -9.01 -6.30
CA VAL A 6 -14.87 -8.08 -7.20
C VAL A 6 -14.35 -6.65 -7.04
N VAL A 7 -13.25 -6.39 -7.73
CA VAL A 7 -12.65 -5.06 -7.81
C VAL A 7 -13.38 -4.20 -8.82
N ASP A 8 -13.74 -2.98 -8.41
CA ASP A 8 -14.27 -1.99 -9.34
C ASP A 8 -13.24 -1.63 -10.42
N PRO A 9 -13.55 -1.80 -11.72
CA PRO A 9 -12.66 -1.36 -12.79
C PRO A 9 -12.35 0.14 -12.72
N SER A 10 -13.29 0.96 -12.21
CA SER A 10 -13.07 2.40 -12.04
C SER A 10 -12.05 2.69 -10.94
N LEU A 11 -12.00 1.90 -9.87
CA LEU A 11 -10.99 2.03 -8.82
C LEU A 11 -9.59 1.70 -9.36
N LEU A 12 -9.47 0.63 -10.14
CA LEU A 12 -8.20 0.23 -10.75
C LEU A 12 -7.63 1.30 -11.68
N ALA A 13 -8.48 2.10 -12.33
CA ALA A 13 -8.03 3.19 -13.19
C ALA A 13 -7.32 4.32 -12.43
N HIS A 14 -7.66 4.52 -11.15
CA HIS A 14 -7.08 5.55 -10.30
C HIS A 14 -5.80 5.10 -9.59
N ILE A 15 -5.51 3.80 -9.55
CA ILE A 15 -4.26 3.26 -9.02
C ILE A 15 -3.23 3.24 -10.16
N PRO A 16 -2.11 3.99 -10.10
CA PRO A 16 -1.08 3.95 -11.14
C PRO A 16 -0.58 2.54 -11.47
N MET A 17 -0.46 1.66 -10.47
CA MET A 17 -0.08 0.25 -10.66
C MET A 17 -1.18 -0.65 -11.26
N ARG A 18 -2.40 -0.15 -11.48
CA ARG A 18 -3.53 -0.85 -12.12
C ARG A 18 -3.89 -2.21 -11.51
N ARG A 19 -3.61 -2.40 -10.22
CA ARG A 19 -3.94 -3.62 -9.47
C ARG A 19 -4.25 -3.27 -8.03
N LEU A 20 -4.97 -4.15 -7.35
CA LEU A 20 -5.06 -4.09 -5.90
C LEU A 20 -3.73 -4.48 -5.25
N GLY A 21 -3.52 -3.90 -4.07
CA GLY A 21 -2.48 -4.34 -3.16
C GLY A 21 -2.74 -5.78 -2.71
N LYS A 22 -1.65 -6.53 -2.53
CA LYS A 22 -1.64 -7.87 -1.98
C LYS A 22 -0.96 -7.85 -0.61
N PRO A 23 -1.17 -8.86 0.26
CA PRO A 23 -0.48 -8.95 1.54
C PRO A 23 1.05 -8.85 1.42
N GLU A 24 1.63 -9.30 0.30
CA GLU A 24 3.07 -9.23 0.08
C GLU A 24 3.58 -7.80 -0.11
N ASP A 25 2.74 -6.86 -0.55
CA ASP A 25 3.14 -5.47 -0.81
C ASP A 25 3.44 -4.70 0.49
N ILE A 26 2.80 -5.07 1.61
CA ILE A 26 3.06 -4.47 2.93
C ILE A 26 4.15 -5.21 3.72
N ALA A 27 4.46 -6.47 3.35
CA ALA A 27 5.42 -7.28 4.10
C ALA A 27 6.80 -6.61 4.20
N GLY A 28 7.28 -6.00 3.12
CA GLY A 28 8.57 -5.30 3.10
C GLY A 28 8.62 -4.11 4.06
N ILE A 29 7.56 -3.29 4.12
CA ILE A 29 7.54 -2.14 5.04
C ILE A 29 7.44 -2.59 6.50
N VAL A 30 6.70 -3.67 6.77
CA VAL A 30 6.59 -4.24 8.12
C VAL A 30 7.96 -4.73 8.59
N VAL A 31 8.70 -5.43 7.72
CA VAL A 31 10.07 -5.88 8.04
C VAL A 31 10.99 -4.67 8.28
N PHE A 32 10.92 -3.64 7.44
CA PHE A 32 11.71 -2.42 7.62
C PHE A 32 11.44 -1.77 8.98
N LEU A 33 10.18 -1.51 9.31
CA LEU A 33 9.76 -0.86 10.56
C LEU A 33 10.06 -1.71 11.79
N SER A 34 10.01 -3.03 11.68
CA SER A 34 10.32 -3.96 12.77
C SER A 34 11.82 -4.19 12.97
N SER A 35 12.65 -3.71 12.03
CA SER A 35 14.10 -3.91 12.06
C SER A 35 14.84 -2.68 12.62
N ARG A 36 16.16 -2.81 12.80
CA ARG A 36 17.03 -1.66 13.13
C ARG A 36 16.98 -0.54 12.09
N ALA A 37 16.63 -0.84 10.84
CA ALA A 37 16.54 0.18 9.79
C ALA A 37 15.40 1.18 10.07
N GLY A 38 14.35 0.76 10.76
CA GLY A 38 13.23 1.61 11.18
C GLY A 38 13.43 2.30 12.53
N ALA A 39 14.58 2.17 13.20
CA ALA A 39 14.74 2.53 14.61
C ALA A 39 14.50 4.03 14.94
N TYR A 40 14.57 4.90 13.94
CA TYR A 40 14.30 6.34 14.10
C TYR A 40 13.07 6.83 13.33
N VAL A 41 12.26 5.90 12.80
CA VAL A 41 11.02 6.23 12.08
C VAL A 41 9.87 6.12 13.06
N THR A 42 9.35 7.27 13.50
CA THR A 42 8.24 7.35 14.46
C THR A 42 7.26 8.44 14.01
N GLY A 43 5.96 8.25 14.28
CA GLY A 43 4.92 9.25 13.95
C GLY A 43 4.72 9.49 12.45
N ALA A 44 5.28 8.65 11.58
CA ALA A 44 5.20 8.79 10.14
C ALA A 44 4.04 7.96 9.56
N LEU A 45 3.36 8.52 8.56
CA LEU A 45 2.42 7.80 7.70
C LEU A 45 3.14 7.43 6.40
N ILE A 46 3.27 6.14 6.12
CA ILE A 46 3.94 5.63 4.92
C ILE A 46 2.87 4.98 4.02
N PRO A 47 2.45 5.63 2.92
CA PRO A 47 1.43 5.09 2.04
C PRO A 47 1.98 3.92 1.21
N ILE A 48 1.29 2.78 1.28
CA ILE A 48 1.55 1.58 0.45
C ILE A 48 0.26 1.28 -0.33
N ASP A 49 0.00 2.04 -1.38
CA ASP A 49 -1.30 2.08 -2.05
C ASP A 49 -1.21 1.97 -3.59
N GLY A 50 -0.01 1.65 -4.12
CA GLY A 50 0.22 1.58 -5.55
C GLY A 50 0.19 2.93 -6.27
N GLY A 51 0.32 4.05 -5.53
CA GLY A 51 0.38 5.41 -6.05
C GLY A 51 -0.95 6.17 -6.02
N LEU A 52 -1.94 5.67 -5.27
CA LEU A 52 -3.30 6.22 -5.23
C LEU A 52 -3.36 7.62 -4.60
N VAL A 53 -2.68 7.84 -3.47
CA VAL A 53 -2.72 9.10 -2.69
C VAL A 53 -1.67 10.12 -3.17
N GLY A 54 -0.73 9.71 -4.04
CA GLY A 54 0.40 10.53 -4.49
C GLY A 54 0.27 11.14 -5.89
N CYS A 55 -0.84 10.92 -6.60
CA CYS A 55 -1.04 11.46 -7.94
C CYS A 55 -1.47 12.95 -7.84
N GLY A 56 -0.48 13.81 -7.68
CA GLY A 56 -0.55 15.24 -8.03
C GLY A 56 -0.15 15.46 -9.47
#